data_AF-A0A416DS46-F1
#
_entry.id   AF-A0A416DS46-F1
#
_cell.length_a   1.000
_cell.length_b   1.000
_cell.length_c   1.000
_cell.angle_alpha   90.00
_cell.angle_beta   90.00
_cell.angle_gamma   90.00
#
_symmetry.space_group_name_H-M   'P 1'
#
loop_
_entity.id
_entity.type
_entity.pdbx_description
1 polymer ?
#
loop_
_entity_poly.entity_id
_entity_poly.type
_entity_poly.pdbx_seq_one_letter_code
_entity_poly.pdbx_strand_id
1 'polypeptide(L)'
;MPINLSKGQKVDLTKGNPGLKNVMVGLGWDVNAFDSGADFDLDAAAFMVDSNGKCPTEKEFVFYGNLEHPSGAIKHMGDNRTGDGEGDDEQIEVNLADIPANIEKIAFTATIYDAETRRQNFGQVSNAYIRLVNVETNEEIIRYDLGEDFSIETAVVVGEIYRHNGEWKFNAIGSGFQGGLAALCGHYGIEVA
;
A
#
# COMPACT_ATOMS: atom_id res chain seq x y z
N MET A 1 -11.70 -17.35 6.33
CA MET A 1 -11.84 -16.13 7.16
C MET A 1 -10.51 -15.43 7.13
N PRO A 2 -10.45 -14.17 6.68
CA PRO A 2 -9.21 -13.42 6.62
C PRO A 2 -8.63 -13.23 8.02
N ILE A 3 -7.31 -13.16 8.12
CA ILE A 3 -6.65 -12.80 9.36
C ILE A 3 -6.76 -11.28 9.52
N ASN A 4 -7.59 -10.84 10.47
CA ASN A 4 -7.65 -9.43 10.85
C ASN A 4 -6.39 -9.06 11.63
N LEU A 5 -5.60 -8.17 11.05
CA LEU A 5 -4.38 -7.66 11.65
C LEU A 5 -4.67 -6.41 12.47
N SER A 6 -3.80 -6.17 13.44
CA SER A 6 -3.71 -4.90 14.16
C SER A 6 -2.37 -4.24 13.89
N LYS A 7 -2.27 -2.93 14.13
CA LYS A 7 -1.04 -2.15 13.97
C LYS A 7 0.16 -2.84 14.66
N GLY A 8 1.23 -3.08 13.92
CA GLY A 8 2.45 -3.76 14.36
C GLY A 8 2.42 -5.30 14.31
N GLN A 9 1.31 -5.92 13.87
CA GLN A 9 1.25 -7.37 13.73
C GLN A 9 1.95 -7.87 12.47
N LYS A 10 2.60 -9.02 12.63
CA LYS A 10 3.32 -9.72 11.56
C LYS A 10 2.68 -11.06 11.31
N VAL A 11 2.44 -11.38 10.05
CA VAL A 11 1.90 -12.67 9.61
C VAL A 11 2.76 -13.27 8.51
N ASP A 12 2.95 -14.58 8.59
CA ASP A 12 3.64 -15.35 7.57
C ASP A 12 2.70 -15.61 6.38
N LEU A 13 3.02 -15.08 5.21
CA LEU A 13 2.19 -15.27 4.01
C LEU A 13 2.38 -16.67 3.41
N THR A 14 3.64 -17.14 3.32
CA THR A 14 3.99 -18.42 2.70
C THR A 14 3.70 -19.65 3.56
N LYS A 15 3.65 -19.47 4.89
CA LYS A 15 3.46 -20.58 5.84
C LYS A 15 2.02 -21.12 5.82
N GLY A 16 1.05 -20.24 5.60
CA GLY A 16 -0.36 -20.61 5.40
C GLY A 16 -0.70 -20.95 3.94
N ASN A 17 0.09 -20.46 2.98
CA ASN A 17 -0.13 -20.62 1.55
C ASN A 17 1.16 -21.10 0.86
N PRO A 18 1.49 -22.40 0.93
CA PRO A 18 2.67 -22.94 0.28
C PRO A 18 2.54 -22.77 -1.24
N GLY A 19 3.34 -21.86 -1.79
CA GLY A 19 3.31 -21.52 -3.22
C GLY A 19 2.70 -20.16 -3.56
N LEU A 20 2.47 -19.28 -2.58
CA LEU A 20 2.04 -17.91 -2.85
C LEU A 20 3.03 -17.20 -3.78
N LYS A 21 2.61 -17.01 -5.04
CA LYS A 21 3.38 -16.31 -6.07
C LYS A 21 2.79 -14.93 -6.30
N ASN A 22 1.48 -14.85 -6.46
CA ASN A 22 0.79 -13.61 -6.79
C ASN A 22 -0.16 -13.23 -5.65
N VAL A 23 0.01 -12.02 -5.15
CA VAL A 23 -0.88 -11.42 -4.16
C VAL A 23 -1.48 -10.16 -4.74
N MET A 24 -2.74 -9.92 -4.47
CA MET A 24 -3.41 -8.67 -4.81
C MET A 24 -3.67 -7.91 -3.52
N VAL A 25 -3.16 -6.69 -3.48
CA VAL A 25 -3.35 -5.76 -2.38
C VAL A 25 -4.52 -4.86 -2.75
N GLY A 26 -5.65 -5.05 -2.09
CA GLY A 26 -6.81 -4.19 -2.24
C GLY A 26 -6.80 -3.12 -1.16
N LEU A 27 -6.98 -1.86 -1.55
CA LEU A 27 -7.23 -0.74 -0.65
C LEU A 27 -8.66 -0.27 -0.91
N GLY A 28 -9.42 -0.07 0.15
CA GLY A 28 -10.75 0.51 0.08
C GLY A 28 -10.94 1.56 1.16
N TRP A 29 -11.71 2.60 0.86
CA TRP A 29 -11.97 3.70 1.79
C TRP A 29 -13.30 4.37 1.49
N ASP A 30 -13.97 4.87 2.53
CA ASP A 30 -15.18 5.65 2.39
C ASP A 30 -14.88 7.13 2.62
N VAL A 31 -15.35 7.97 1.70
CA VAL A 31 -15.20 9.42 1.79
C VAL A 31 -16.47 10.02 2.33
N ASN A 32 -16.36 10.79 3.42
CA ASN A 32 -17.51 11.50 3.96
C ASN A 32 -17.85 12.68 3.03
N ALA A 33 -18.75 12.43 2.09
CA ALA A 33 -19.21 13.39 1.07
C ALA A 33 -19.87 14.67 1.62
N PHE A 34 -20.04 14.79 2.94
CA PHE A 34 -20.82 15.86 3.55
C PHE A 34 -20.10 17.20 3.75
N ASP A 35 -18.76 17.29 3.62
CA ASP A 35 -18.06 18.48 4.16
C ASP A 35 -17.04 19.20 3.24
N SER A 36 -16.57 18.61 2.13
CA SER A 36 -15.44 19.22 1.37
C SER A 36 -15.71 19.64 -0.08
N GLY A 37 -16.75 19.14 -0.76
CA GLY A 37 -17.07 19.53 -2.15
C GLY A 37 -15.95 19.27 -3.18
N ALA A 38 -14.89 18.57 -2.80
CA ALA A 38 -13.74 18.20 -3.61
C ALA A 38 -13.51 16.68 -3.49
N ASP A 39 -13.17 16.04 -4.61
CA ASP A 39 -12.91 14.61 -4.66
C ASP A 39 -11.74 14.25 -3.73
N PHE A 40 -11.88 13.13 -3.03
CA PHE A 40 -10.81 12.52 -2.23
C PHE A 40 -10.10 11.52 -3.11
N ASP A 41 -8.91 11.94 -3.54
CA ASP A 41 -8.07 11.19 -4.45
C ASP A 41 -6.98 10.56 -3.57
N LEU A 42 -7.18 9.30 -3.17
CA LEU A 42 -6.22 8.53 -2.39
C LEU A 42 -5.42 7.66 -3.35
N ASP A 43 -4.12 7.87 -3.35
CA ASP A 43 -3.18 7.13 -4.17
C ASP A 43 -2.49 6.05 -3.33
N ALA A 44 -2.62 4.79 -3.73
CA ALA A 44 -1.77 3.72 -3.27
C ALA A 44 -0.47 3.72 -4.06
N ALA A 45 0.61 3.43 -3.34
CA ALA A 45 1.91 3.24 -3.93
C ALA A 45 2.66 2.10 -3.26
N ALA A 46 3.55 1.49 -4.03
CA ALA A 46 4.42 0.42 -3.57
C ALA A 46 5.89 0.81 -3.77
N PHE A 47 6.67 0.69 -2.70
CA PHE A 47 8.10 0.96 -2.65
C PHE A 47 8.86 -0.34 -2.49
N MET A 48 9.61 -0.75 -3.51
CA MET A 48 10.51 -1.89 -3.42
C MET A 48 11.84 -1.44 -2.82
N VAL A 49 12.16 -1.96 -1.64
CA VAL A 49 13.39 -1.61 -0.90
C VAL A 49 14.36 -2.78 -0.87
N ASP A 50 15.64 -2.43 -0.97
CA ASP A 50 16.75 -3.36 -0.86
C ASP A 50 17.05 -3.73 0.61
N SER A 51 18.11 -4.52 0.82
CA SER A 51 18.60 -4.88 2.15
C SER A 51 19.05 -3.70 3.01
N ASN A 52 19.35 -2.54 2.40
CA ASN A 52 19.70 -1.30 3.10
C ASN A 52 18.45 -0.50 3.53
N GLY A 53 17.25 -0.97 3.16
CA GLY A 53 15.99 -0.29 3.45
C GLY A 53 15.75 0.92 2.54
N LYS A 54 16.40 0.98 1.38
CA LYS A 54 16.22 2.06 0.40
C LYS A 54 15.82 1.52 -0.96
N CYS A 55 15.11 2.34 -1.72
CA CYS A 55 14.85 2.04 -3.12
C CYS A 55 16.15 2.22 -3.92
N PRO A 56 16.62 1.19 -4.66
CA PRO A 56 17.87 1.31 -5.41
C PRO A 56 17.76 2.33 -6.54
N THR A 57 16.58 2.49 -7.17
CA THR A 57 16.29 3.57 -8.11
C THR A 57 14.84 4.07 -7.93
N GLU A 58 14.50 5.15 -8.63
CA GLU A 58 13.12 5.67 -8.73
C GLU A 58 12.16 4.69 -9.43
N LYS A 59 12.68 3.68 -10.14
CA LYS A 59 11.85 2.70 -10.86
C LYS A 59 11.20 1.68 -9.94
N GLU A 60 11.81 1.46 -8.77
CA GLU A 60 11.30 0.62 -7.70
C GLU A 60 10.11 1.25 -6.95
N PHE A 61 9.68 2.43 -7.39
CA PHE A 61 8.47 3.09 -6.94
C PHE A 61 7.36 2.96 -7.99
N VAL A 62 6.30 2.27 -7.60
CA VAL A 62 5.11 2.00 -8.42
C VAL A 62 3.94 2.76 -7.81
N PHE A 63 3.27 3.56 -8.64
CA PHE A 63 2.17 4.45 -8.24
C PHE A 63 1.29 4.75 -9.46
N TYR A 64 0.25 5.58 -9.34
CA TYR A 64 -0.63 5.95 -10.45
C TYR A 64 0.11 6.44 -11.72
N GLY A 65 1.25 7.12 -11.57
CA GLY A 65 2.08 7.59 -12.68
C GLY A 65 3.02 6.53 -13.27
N ASN A 66 3.28 5.46 -12.53
CA ASN A 66 4.10 4.32 -12.94
C ASN A 66 3.40 3.02 -12.58
N LEU A 67 2.47 2.59 -13.44
CA LEU A 67 1.53 1.50 -13.16
C LEU A 67 2.18 0.11 -13.09
N GLU A 68 3.40 -0.07 -13.57
CA GLU A 68 4.05 -1.39 -13.57
C GLU A 68 5.55 -1.26 -13.31
N HIS A 69 6.06 -2.12 -12.43
CA HIS A 69 7.50 -2.24 -12.24
C HIS A 69 8.15 -2.87 -13.49
N PRO A 70 9.33 -2.42 -13.95
CA PRO A 70 10.00 -2.98 -15.12
C PRO A 70 10.28 -4.49 -15.07
N SER A 71 10.30 -5.09 -13.87
CA SER A 71 10.45 -6.53 -13.69
C SER A 71 9.14 -7.31 -13.78
N GLY A 72 7.99 -6.64 -13.86
CA GLY A 72 6.65 -7.27 -13.77
C GLY A 72 6.26 -7.72 -12.35
N ALA A 73 7.09 -7.41 -11.34
CA ALA A 73 6.85 -7.84 -9.96
C ALA A 73 5.69 -7.11 -9.27
N ILE A 74 5.38 -5.89 -9.68
CA ILE A 74 4.29 -5.09 -9.13
C ILE A 74 3.54 -4.46 -10.28
N LYS A 75 2.22 -4.51 -10.22
CA LYS A 75 1.32 -3.94 -11.20
C LYS A 75 0.12 -3.27 -10.52
N HIS A 76 -0.05 -1.99 -10.76
CA HIS A 76 -1.21 -1.21 -10.38
C HIS A 76 -2.35 -1.49 -11.37
N MET A 77 -3.51 -1.91 -10.86
CA MET A 77 -4.65 -2.31 -11.71
C MET A 77 -5.52 -1.13 -12.17
N GLY A 78 -5.35 0.04 -11.56
CA GLY A 78 -6.04 1.27 -11.91
C GLY A 78 -6.10 2.20 -10.72
N ASP A 79 -6.17 3.50 -10.99
CA ASP A 79 -6.34 4.56 -10.01
C ASP A 79 -7.85 4.89 -9.94
N ASN A 80 -8.42 4.83 -8.73
CA ASN A 80 -9.80 5.24 -8.46
C ASN A 80 -9.82 6.57 -7.69
N ARG A 81 -9.85 7.63 -8.49
CA ARG A 81 -9.73 9.02 -8.06
C ARG A 81 -10.90 9.57 -7.24
N THR A 82 -12.01 8.82 -7.17
CA THR A 82 -13.23 9.26 -6.50
C THR A 82 -13.56 8.46 -5.25
N GLY A 83 -12.93 7.28 -5.05
CA GLY A 83 -13.37 6.31 -4.04
C GLY A 83 -14.84 5.92 -4.20
N ASP A 84 -15.37 6.02 -5.44
CA ASP A 84 -16.78 5.79 -5.74
C ASP A 84 -16.91 4.36 -6.30
N GLY A 85 -17.36 3.44 -5.44
CA GLY A 85 -17.50 2.03 -5.77
C GLY A 85 -17.69 1.16 -4.52
N GLU A 86 -18.43 0.06 -4.65
CA GLU A 86 -18.47 -0.93 -3.57
C GLU A 86 -17.24 -1.84 -3.66
N GLY A 87 -16.32 -1.76 -2.69
CA GLY A 87 -15.25 -2.75 -2.52
C GLY A 87 -13.84 -2.15 -2.38
N ASP A 88 -12.89 -2.70 -3.13
CA ASP A 88 -11.53 -2.17 -3.21
C ASP A 88 -11.53 -1.06 -4.26
N ASP A 89 -11.27 0.17 -3.81
CA ASP A 89 -11.09 1.32 -4.69
C ASP A 89 -9.83 1.17 -5.54
N GLU A 90 -8.74 0.71 -4.93
CA GLU A 90 -7.48 0.48 -5.61
C GLU A 90 -6.94 -0.92 -5.38
N GLN A 91 -6.29 -1.45 -6.42
CA GLN A 91 -5.74 -2.79 -6.40
C GLN A 91 -4.32 -2.79 -6.97
N ILE A 92 -3.37 -3.32 -6.19
CA ILE A 92 -1.98 -3.52 -6.58
C ILE A 92 -1.68 -5.01 -6.58
N GLU A 93 -1.44 -5.57 -7.75
CA GLU A 93 -0.97 -6.94 -7.89
C GLU A 93 0.54 -6.99 -7.67
N VAL A 94 1.00 -7.93 -6.85
CA VAL A 94 2.40 -8.17 -6.55
C VAL A 94 2.73 -9.64 -6.81
N ASN A 95 3.61 -9.85 -7.76
CA ASN A 95 4.17 -11.14 -8.10
C ASN A 95 5.50 -11.32 -7.37
N LEU A 96 5.44 -12.05 -6.26
CA LEU A 96 6.55 -12.42 -5.39
C LEU A 96 7.61 -13.29 -6.08
N ALA A 97 7.27 -13.98 -7.17
CA ALA A 97 8.20 -14.82 -7.92
C ALA A 97 9.08 -14.00 -8.87
N ASP A 98 8.56 -12.88 -9.39
CA ASP A 98 9.27 -11.97 -10.29
C ASP A 98 9.98 -10.83 -9.53
N ILE A 99 9.89 -10.81 -8.19
CA ILE A 99 10.65 -9.86 -7.37
C ILE A 99 12.15 -10.13 -7.55
N PRO A 100 12.93 -9.12 -7.99
CA PRO A 100 14.37 -9.23 -8.09
C PRO A 100 15.01 -9.58 -6.74
N ALA A 101 16.06 -10.42 -6.74
CA ALA A 101 16.71 -10.87 -5.51
C ALA A 101 17.41 -9.75 -4.71
N ASN A 102 17.62 -8.57 -5.31
CA ASN A 102 18.12 -7.38 -4.63
C ASN A 102 17.06 -6.69 -3.77
N ILE A 103 15.78 -7.01 -3.94
CA ILE A 103 14.69 -6.46 -3.13
C ILE A 103 14.40 -7.42 -1.98
N GLU A 104 14.45 -6.88 -0.76
CA GLU A 104 14.13 -7.64 0.45
C GLU A 104 12.76 -7.30 1.01
N LYS A 105 12.25 -6.09 0.75
CA LYS A 105 10.92 -5.68 1.23
C LYS A 105 10.19 -4.80 0.22
N ILE A 106 8.87 -4.80 0.33
CA ILE A 106 7.95 -3.97 -0.43
C ILE A 106 7.06 -3.28 0.57
N ALA A 107 7.16 -1.97 0.68
CA ALA A 107 6.27 -1.18 1.52
C ALA A 107 5.10 -0.65 0.70
N PHE A 108 3.89 -0.82 1.20
CA PHE A 108 2.66 -0.28 0.64
C PHE A 108 2.24 0.94 1.43
N THR A 109 2.02 2.02 0.72
CA THR A 109 1.67 3.31 1.28
C THR A 109 0.41 3.84 0.62
N ALA A 110 -0.38 4.59 1.37
CA ALA A 110 -1.49 5.36 0.84
C ALA A 110 -1.23 6.83 1.10
N THR A 111 -1.47 7.69 0.12
CA THR A 111 -1.30 9.14 0.23
C THR A 111 -2.50 9.85 -0.35
N ILE A 112 -2.87 11.00 0.22
CA ILE A 112 -3.95 11.81 -0.35
C ILE A 112 -3.32 12.78 -1.36
N TYR A 113 -3.76 12.71 -2.61
CA TYR A 113 -3.33 13.60 -3.68
C TYR A 113 -3.79 15.04 -3.38
N ASP A 114 -2.88 16.00 -3.52
CA ASP A 114 -3.15 17.42 -3.27
C ASP A 114 -3.69 17.74 -1.87
N ALA A 115 -3.39 16.88 -0.87
CA ALA A 115 -3.90 17.02 0.50
C ALA A 115 -3.69 18.41 1.11
N GLU A 116 -2.51 19.04 0.92
CA GLU A 116 -2.26 20.40 1.41
C GLU A 116 -3.10 21.45 0.68
N THR A 117 -3.19 21.35 -0.65
CA THR A 117 -3.97 22.27 -1.50
C THR A 117 -5.46 22.18 -1.19
N ARG A 118 -5.97 20.95 -1.04
CA ARG A 118 -7.38 20.62 -0.76
C ARG A 118 -7.71 20.65 0.73
N ARG A 119 -6.71 20.83 1.60
CA ARG A 119 -6.82 20.75 3.07
C ARG A 119 -7.48 19.44 3.53
N GLN A 120 -7.18 18.36 2.84
CA GLN A 120 -7.66 17.02 3.14
C GLN A 120 -6.66 16.29 4.03
N ASN A 121 -7.15 15.40 4.87
CA ASN A 121 -6.33 14.50 5.70
C ASN A 121 -7.05 13.17 5.89
N PHE A 122 -6.32 12.16 6.36
CA PHE A 122 -6.90 10.83 6.60
C PHE A 122 -7.98 10.82 7.69
N GLY A 123 -8.10 11.87 8.51
CA GLY A 123 -9.17 12.01 9.51
C GLY A 123 -10.55 12.29 8.89
N GLN A 124 -10.61 12.64 7.60
CA GLN A 124 -11.86 12.80 6.84
C GLN A 124 -12.24 11.53 6.06
N VAL A 125 -11.33 10.55 6.03
CA VAL A 125 -11.54 9.25 5.40
C VAL A 125 -12.03 8.28 6.47
N SER A 126 -13.11 7.57 6.19
CA SER A 126 -13.69 6.56 7.09
C SER A 126 -13.57 5.18 6.46
N ASN A 127 -13.64 4.13 7.29
CA ASN A 127 -13.59 2.75 6.83
C ASN A 127 -12.42 2.44 5.88
N ALA A 128 -11.27 3.10 6.04
CA ALA A 128 -10.10 2.78 5.25
C ALA A 128 -9.58 1.40 5.66
N TYR A 129 -9.39 0.50 4.70
CA TYR A 129 -8.82 -0.81 4.94
C TYR A 129 -7.88 -1.21 3.82
N ILE A 130 -6.93 -2.06 4.16
CA ILE A 130 -6.12 -2.80 3.20
C ILE A 130 -6.40 -4.29 3.39
N ARG A 131 -6.49 -5.01 2.29
CA ARG A 131 -6.55 -6.46 2.30
C ARG A 131 -5.54 -7.03 1.33
N LEU A 132 -5.13 -8.25 1.61
CA LEU A 132 -4.24 -9.00 0.75
C LEU A 132 -4.94 -10.30 0.37
N VAL A 133 -5.13 -10.47 -0.93
CA VAL A 133 -5.87 -11.58 -1.53
C VAL A 133 -4.89 -12.42 -2.33
N ASN A 134 -4.98 -13.74 -2.23
CA ASN A 134 -4.24 -14.62 -3.12
C ASN A 134 -4.91 -14.60 -4.50
N VAL A 135 -4.19 -14.22 -5.56
CA VAL A 135 -4.76 -14.16 -6.92
C VAL A 135 -5.12 -15.55 -7.45
N GLU A 136 -4.37 -16.60 -7.05
CA GLU A 136 -4.60 -17.95 -7.54
C GLU A 136 -5.87 -18.59 -6.95
N THR A 137 -6.14 -18.35 -5.66
CA THR A 137 -7.30 -18.93 -4.96
C THR A 137 -8.44 -17.94 -4.77
N ASN A 138 -8.21 -16.66 -5.05
CA ASN A 138 -9.09 -15.54 -4.75
C ASN A 138 -9.53 -15.49 -3.28
N GLU A 139 -8.69 -15.98 -2.36
CA GLU A 139 -8.94 -15.98 -0.93
C GLU A 139 -8.25 -14.80 -0.25
N GLU A 140 -9.00 -14.07 0.57
CA GLU A 140 -8.47 -13.02 1.45
C GLU A 140 -7.59 -13.67 2.53
N ILE A 141 -6.30 -13.37 2.49
CA ILE A 141 -5.29 -13.87 3.42
C ILE A 141 -5.32 -13.02 4.69
N ILE A 142 -5.20 -11.71 4.51
CA ILE A 142 -5.15 -10.74 5.59
C ILE A 142 -6.04 -9.55 5.28
N ARG A 143 -6.56 -8.93 6.33
CA ARG A 143 -7.24 -7.65 6.29
C ARG A 143 -6.71 -6.80 7.43
N TYR A 144 -6.42 -5.56 7.15
CA TYR A 144 -5.98 -4.57 8.13
C TYR A 144 -6.79 -3.30 7.93
N ASP A 145 -7.61 -2.97 8.91
CA ASP A 145 -8.38 -1.74 8.89
C ASP A 145 -7.48 -0.60 9.41
N LEU A 146 -7.30 0.45 8.60
CA LEU A 146 -6.62 1.67 9.01
C LEU A 146 -7.55 2.41 9.98
N GLY A 147 -7.12 2.54 11.23
CA GLY A 147 -7.90 3.24 12.25
C GLY A 147 -8.00 4.76 12.01
N GLU A 148 -8.96 5.40 12.68
CA GLU A 148 -9.28 6.84 12.62
C GLU A 148 -8.24 7.76 13.27
N ASP A 149 -7.03 7.27 13.60
CA ASP A 149 -6.03 8.02 14.37
C ASP A 149 -5.20 9.00 13.53
N PHE A 150 -5.44 9.11 12.22
CA PHE A 150 -4.65 9.95 11.31
C PHE A 150 -5.28 11.33 11.11
N SER A 151 -5.32 12.14 12.17
CA SER A 151 -6.01 13.44 12.14
C SER A 151 -5.31 14.54 11.34
N ILE A 152 -4.00 14.41 11.07
CA ILE A 152 -3.19 15.46 10.42
C ILE A 152 -2.23 14.92 9.36
N GLU A 153 -2.21 13.60 9.19
CA GLU A 153 -1.33 12.89 8.29
C GLU A 153 -1.94 12.86 6.89
N THR A 154 -1.10 13.09 5.89
CA THR A 154 -1.47 13.11 4.47
C THR A 154 -0.89 11.91 3.71
N ALA A 155 -0.04 11.13 4.40
CA ALA A 155 0.58 9.92 3.91
C ALA A 155 0.58 8.87 5.03
N VAL A 156 0.43 7.61 4.69
CA VAL A 156 0.49 6.50 5.64
C VAL A 156 1.15 5.29 5.01
N VAL A 157 2.08 4.68 5.73
CA VAL A 157 2.60 3.35 5.42
C VAL A 157 1.65 2.34 6.04
N VAL A 158 0.89 1.68 5.18
CA VAL A 158 -0.17 0.77 5.61
C VAL A 158 0.45 -0.54 6.10
N GLY A 159 1.37 -1.09 5.33
CA GLY A 159 2.10 -2.30 5.68
C GLY A 159 3.24 -2.58 4.72
N GLU A 160 4.01 -3.60 5.02
CA GLU A 160 5.12 -4.04 4.16
C GLU A 160 5.12 -5.57 4.04
N ILE A 161 5.45 -6.06 2.85
CA ILE A 161 5.82 -7.46 2.64
C ILE A 161 7.35 -7.52 2.68
N TYR A 162 7.90 -8.37 3.51
CA TYR A 162 9.34 -8.58 3.59
C TYR A 162 9.70 -10.05 3.49
N ARG A 163 10.85 -10.31 2.90
CA ARG A 163 11.42 -11.65 2.82
C ARG A 163 12.24 -11.93 4.08
N HIS A 164 11.98 -13.07 4.71
CA HIS A 164 12.68 -13.49 5.91
C HIS A 164 12.92 -15.00 5.88
N ASN A 165 14.18 -15.43 5.92
CA ASN A 165 14.59 -16.83 5.81
C ASN A 165 14.05 -17.55 4.54
N GLY A 166 13.93 -16.81 3.43
CA GLY A 166 13.40 -17.35 2.18
C GLY A 166 11.87 -17.38 2.08
N GLU A 167 11.16 -16.98 3.14
CA GLU A 167 9.70 -16.90 3.21
C GLU A 167 9.22 -15.44 3.13
N TRP A 168 8.04 -15.22 2.57
CA TRP A 168 7.42 -13.90 2.54
C TRP A 168 6.50 -13.71 3.74
N LYS A 169 6.64 -12.55 4.39
CA LYS A 169 5.89 -12.16 5.57
C LYS A 169 5.29 -10.79 5.36
N PHE A 170 4.08 -10.59 5.87
CA PHE A 170 3.45 -9.28 5.90
C PHE A 170 3.61 -8.67 7.30
N ASN A 171 3.86 -7.37 7.35
CA ASN A 171 3.93 -6.58 8.56
C ASN A 171 2.96 -5.40 8.43
N ALA A 172 1.92 -5.37 9.25
CA ALA A 172 1.00 -4.25 9.34
C ALA A 172 1.71 -3.12 10.10
N ILE A 173 2.00 -2.00 9.44
CA ILE A 173 2.75 -0.89 10.06
C ILE A 173 1.79 0.18 10.58
N GLY A 174 0.87 0.68 9.74
CA GLY A 174 -0.05 1.77 10.08
C GLY A 174 0.68 3.03 10.59
N SER A 175 1.75 3.45 9.93
CA SER A 175 2.54 4.62 10.32
C SER A 175 2.22 5.80 9.45
N GLY A 176 1.62 6.83 10.03
CA GLY A 176 1.32 8.08 9.35
C GLY A 176 2.54 8.98 9.23
N PHE A 177 2.58 9.76 8.15
CA PHE A 177 3.63 10.70 7.81
C PHE A 177 3.02 12.05 7.44
N GLN A 178 3.70 13.12 7.89
CA GLN A 178 3.43 14.48 7.46
C GLN A 178 4.37 14.86 6.32
N GLY A 179 3.83 15.50 5.28
CA GLY A 179 4.59 15.87 4.07
C GLY A 179 4.28 15.00 2.85
N GLY A 180 3.20 14.20 2.90
CA GLY A 180 2.65 13.49 1.75
C GLY A 180 3.63 12.50 1.11
N LEU A 181 3.49 12.34 -0.21
CA LEU A 181 4.33 11.43 -0.97
C LEU A 181 5.82 11.81 -0.93
N ALA A 182 6.14 13.11 -0.94
CA ALA A 182 7.53 13.59 -0.93
C ALA A 182 8.28 13.14 0.33
N ALA A 183 7.63 13.15 1.50
CA ALA A 183 8.22 12.65 2.74
C ALA A 183 8.50 11.13 2.69
N LEU A 184 7.58 10.35 2.11
CA LEU A 184 7.76 8.90 1.93
C LEU A 184 8.90 8.60 0.95
N CYS A 185 8.94 9.28 -0.19
CA CYS A 185 10.03 9.16 -1.15
C CYS A 185 11.37 9.48 -0.48
N GLY A 186 11.48 10.59 0.26
CA GLY A 186 12.69 10.94 1.01
C GLY A 186 13.07 9.89 2.07
N HIS A 187 12.08 9.29 2.74
CA HIS A 187 12.30 8.21 3.70
C HIS A 187 12.89 6.95 3.04
N TYR A 188 12.41 6.60 1.85
CA TYR A 188 12.91 5.45 1.07
C TYR A 188 14.12 5.79 0.17
N GLY A 189 14.59 7.04 0.18
CA GLY A 189 15.76 7.48 -0.57
C GLY A 189 15.49 7.82 -2.04
N ILE A 190 14.24 8.06 -2.41
CA ILE A 190 13.82 8.56 -3.72
C ILE A 190 13.82 10.09 -3.70
N GLU A 191 14.57 10.69 -4.62
CA GLU A 191 14.50 12.14 -4.86
C GLU A 191 13.25 12.46 -5.68
N VAL A 192 12.34 13.22 -5.10
CA VAL A 192 11.23 13.85 -5.82
C VAL A 192 11.71 15.23 -6.24
N ALA A 193 11.92 15.42 -7.54
CA ALA A 193 12.41 16.66 -8.14
C ALA A 193 11.29 17.69 -8.35
#